data_AF-A0A925ID72-F1
#
_entry.id   AF-A0A925ID72-F1
#
_cell.length_a   1.000
_cell.length_b   1.000
_cell.length_c   1.000
_cell.angle_alpha   90.00
_cell.angle_beta   90.00
_cell.angle_gamma   90.00
#
_symmetry.space_group_name_H-M   'P 1'
#
loop_
_entity.id
_entity.type
_entity.pdbx_description
1 polymer ?
#
loop_
_entity_poly.entity_id
_entity_poly.type
_entity_poly.pdbx_seq_one_letter_code
_entity_poly.pdbx_strand_id
1 'polypeptide(L)'
;MSKTRTVRRLSSLALLFLMLIVISVPLSAQEEAVPLLIFPVDGAQFLPGTRFDFQIEVHADALPEDFSVTVNGEDAATFLGQTAVESSWMFGDEGDETPAQAVTWQQLVSPAPGEYIVEVTAGGNTQTATWTVRPLEAGAGARNIILFVADGGQIPLFTAARLVSRGQTNGVANDSLSFEMFEEIGLSRTAALYSVITDSAAGASAWMTGHKAAVAATGSYPNTSPDTLDDPRLETFAELIVRTRGMSVGIASNGDVTGATGAALYGHARERDDLERNAFIAAHLDNGPFINVILGGGSRYFIPASQDGSRREDERNLLDEYQSAGYSLVQTATELDAIISGETLPTQLLGLFNDGGLEGWLDVNVYPENAEDYPDQPGLVEMTLAALPVLNQNPNGFFLMVEDDYIDSALHVLDTDRAIANAIEFERAIAAAYEWTQANAPDTLIVVTADHGFGFDVYGTVDVEAFNAAEDNNGRLDAIELEDEALPPTYEDGDGDYYPDTWDVSRTLATTFGSHPDYTEDFQVSPSEREPVVPVDEEENEFIDNPDDDPNGIVQVENIPIDGEDSYHSMTDVPIYATGPGADFFGRVIENREFFFGMMRAIGLDPLTETAP
;
A
#
# COMPACT_ATOMS: atom_id res chain seq x y z
N MET A 1 -2.75 0.37 53.63
CA MET A 1 -1.29 0.11 53.69
C MET A 1 -0.79 0.25 52.27
N SER A 2 0.16 1.18 52.10
CA SER A 2 0.80 1.57 50.85
C SER A 2 1.27 0.38 50.01
N LYS A 3 1.05 0.47 48.69
CA LYS A 3 2.06 0.14 47.66
C LYS A 3 1.63 0.81 46.34
N THR A 4 2.26 1.94 46.07
CA THR A 4 2.39 2.58 44.76
C THR A 4 3.05 1.60 43.78
N ARG A 5 2.44 1.36 42.63
CA ARG A 5 3.10 0.78 41.45
C ARG A 5 2.98 1.79 40.32
N THR A 6 4.12 2.38 39.98
CA THR A 6 4.34 3.16 38.77
C THR A 6 4.26 2.20 37.60
N VAL A 7 3.30 2.37 36.70
CA VAL A 7 3.25 1.68 35.41
C VAL A 7 4.02 2.56 34.43
N ARG A 8 5.14 2.03 33.92
CA ARG A 8 5.92 2.59 32.81
C ARG A 8 5.28 2.11 31.52
N ARG A 9 5.01 3.03 30.60
CA ARG A 9 4.77 2.72 29.19
C ARG A 9 5.99 1.97 28.65
N LEU A 10 5.77 0.80 28.09
CA LEU A 10 6.74 0.10 27.24
C LEU A 10 6.24 0.34 25.83
N SER A 11 6.93 1.25 25.13
CA SER A 11 6.92 1.36 23.68
C SER A 11 7.47 0.05 23.11
N SER A 12 6.69 -0.58 22.25
CA SER A 12 7.05 -1.80 21.55
C SER A 12 8.17 -1.51 20.55
N LEU A 13 9.43 -1.71 20.94
CA LEU A 13 10.56 -1.75 20.02
C LEU A 13 11.50 -2.90 20.39
N ALA A 14 12.00 -3.58 19.35
CA ALA A 14 12.99 -4.65 19.34
C ALA A 14 12.53 -6.07 19.75
N LEU A 15 12.01 -6.81 18.78
CA LEU A 15 12.25 -8.25 18.69
C LEU A 15 12.96 -8.60 17.37
N LEU A 16 14.28 -8.42 17.34
CA LEU A 16 15.13 -9.02 16.31
C LEU A 16 15.37 -10.50 16.68
N PHE A 17 14.74 -11.42 15.96
CA PHE A 17 14.99 -12.86 16.14
C PHE A 17 16.30 -13.27 15.46
N LEU A 18 17.37 -13.39 16.25
CA LEU A 18 18.66 -13.91 15.82
C LEU A 18 18.63 -15.46 15.75
N MET A 19 18.46 -16.04 14.56
CA MET A 19 18.55 -17.50 14.38
C MET A 19 20.03 -17.95 14.35
N LEU A 20 20.59 -18.32 15.51
CA LEU A 20 21.95 -18.87 15.60
C LEU A 20 21.93 -20.42 15.50
N ILE A 21 22.54 -20.96 14.44
CA ILE A 21 22.88 -22.38 14.35
C ILE A 21 24.04 -22.66 15.32
N VAL A 22 23.77 -23.36 16.43
CA VAL A 22 24.78 -23.69 17.45
C VAL A 22 25.56 -24.94 17.05
N ILE A 23 26.79 -24.76 16.56
CA ILE A 23 27.87 -25.75 16.70
C ILE A 23 28.70 -25.33 17.91
N SER A 24 28.64 -26.11 18.98
CA SER A 24 29.27 -25.82 20.26
C SER A 24 30.82 -25.85 20.20
N VAL A 25 31.44 -24.67 20.34
CA VAL A 25 32.89 -24.46 20.57
C VAL A 25 33.04 -23.62 21.85
N PRO A 26 34.03 -23.90 22.74
CA PRO A 26 34.07 -23.29 24.07
C PRO A 26 34.31 -21.77 24.07
N LEU A 27 33.52 -21.07 24.89
CA LEU A 27 33.55 -19.63 25.18
C LEU A 27 34.90 -19.19 25.76
N SER A 28 35.78 -18.65 24.93
CA SER A 28 36.61 -17.51 25.33
C SER A 28 35.76 -16.25 25.22
N ALA A 29 35.98 -15.25 26.08
CA ALA A 29 35.36 -13.94 25.97
C ALA A 29 35.67 -13.33 24.60
N GLN A 30 34.78 -13.55 23.65
CA GLN A 30 34.72 -12.84 22.39
C GLN A 30 34.13 -11.48 22.76
N GLU A 31 34.84 -10.39 22.48
CA GLU A 31 34.20 -9.06 22.47
C GLU A 31 32.90 -9.21 21.68
N GLU A 32 31.77 -8.79 22.27
CA GLU A 32 30.51 -8.77 21.55
C GLU A 32 30.72 -8.00 20.26
N ALA A 33 30.36 -8.61 19.14
CA ALA A 33 30.55 -8.01 17.83
C ALA A 33 29.80 -6.68 17.80
N VAL A 34 30.47 -5.62 17.35
CA VAL A 34 29.82 -4.32 17.18
C VAL A 34 28.65 -4.49 16.20
N PRO A 35 27.39 -4.23 16.62
CA PRO A 35 26.26 -4.32 15.72
C PRO A 35 26.44 -3.32 14.58
N LEU A 36 26.19 -3.77 13.35
CA LEU A 36 26.27 -2.92 12.16
C LEU A 36 25.14 -3.26 11.20
N LEU A 37 24.71 -2.25 10.44
CA LEU A 37 23.73 -2.35 9.37
C LEU A 37 24.41 -1.99 8.04
N ILE A 38 24.05 -2.70 6.98
CA ILE A 38 24.51 -2.45 5.60
C ILE A 38 23.27 -2.22 4.75
N PHE A 39 23.13 -1.02 4.20
CA PHE A 39 22.05 -0.66 3.28
C PHE A 39 22.61 -0.18 1.95
N PRO A 40 22.22 -0.73 0.80
CA PRO A 40 21.19 -1.76 0.64
C PRO A 40 21.55 -3.13 1.25
N VAL A 41 20.52 -3.85 1.69
CA VAL A 41 20.67 -5.13 2.42
C VAL A 41 21.29 -6.25 1.56
N ASP A 42 21.74 -7.32 2.21
CA ASP A 42 22.16 -8.53 1.50
C ASP A 42 21.04 -9.09 0.60
N GLY A 43 21.38 -9.47 -0.63
CA GLY A 43 20.40 -9.91 -1.64
C GLY A 43 19.58 -8.78 -2.27
N ALA A 44 19.95 -7.51 -2.04
CA ALA A 44 19.40 -6.37 -2.77
C ALA A 44 19.67 -6.52 -4.28
N GLN A 45 18.68 -6.13 -5.08
CA GLN A 45 18.75 -6.24 -6.53
C GLN A 45 18.40 -4.91 -7.18
N PHE A 46 19.08 -4.58 -8.26
CA PHE A 46 18.96 -3.29 -8.93
C PHE A 46 18.73 -3.48 -10.42
N LEU A 47 18.10 -2.49 -11.03
CA LEU A 47 18.24 -2.24 -12.46
C LEU A 47 19.44 -1.30 -12.66
N PRO A 48 20.29 -1.49 -13.68
CA PRO A 48 21.40 -0.57 -13.96
C PRO A 48 20.91 0.86 -14.16
N GLY A 49 21.63 1.84 -13.60
CA GLY A 49 21.33 3.26 -13.75
C GLY A 49 20.24 3.81 -12.82
N THR A 50 19.74 3.02 -11.87
CA THR A 50 18.87 3.48 -10.78
C THR A 50 19.67 4.23 -9.71
N ARG A 51 19.04 5.20 -9.05
CA ARG A 51 19.65 5.90 -7.93
C ARG A 51 19.36 5.24 -6.60
N PHE A 52 20.33 5.28 -5.70
CA PHE A 52 20.20 4.76 -4.33
C PHE A 52 21.22 5.41 -3.40
N ASP A 53 20.94 5.37 -2.11
CA ASP A 53 21.93 5.69 -1.07
C ASP A 53 22.58 4.40 -0.56
N PHE A 54 23.89 4.43 -0.34
CA PHE A 54 24.65 3.38 0.32
C PHE A 54 25.06 3.86 1.70
N GLN A 55 24.60 3.18 2.75
CA GLN A 55 24.89 3.54 4.14
C GLN A 55 25.40 2.33 4.91
N ILE A 56 26.46 2.56 5.68
CA ILE A 56 26.91 1.66 6.74
C ILE A 56 26.63 2.35 8.06
N GLU A 57 25.90 1.66 8.94
CA GLU A 57 25.66 2.10 10.32
C GLU A 57 26.40 1.19 11.28
N VAL A 58 27.10 1.76 12.27
CA VAL A 58 27.88 1.06 13.28
C VAL A 58 27.44 1.54 14.65
N HIS A 59 26.88 0.65 15.47
CA HIS A 59 26.37 1.00 16.80
C HIS A 59 27.53 1.06 17.81
N ALA A 60 28.24 2.18 17.80
CA ALA A 60 29.40 2.45 18.66
C ALA A 60 29.57 3.96 18.92
N ASP A 61 30.31 4.31 19.98
CA ASP A 61 30.66 5.70 20.33
C ASP A 61 31.47 6.41 19.23
N ALA A 62 32.25 5.64 18.46
CA ALA A 62 33.08 6.10 17.36
C ALA A 62 33.32 4.95 16.37
N LEU A 63 33.64 5.28 15.12
CA LEU A 63 34.05 4.28 14.14
C LEU A 63 35.31 3.55 14.65
N PRO A 64 35.32 2.20 14.67
CA PRO A 64 36.49 1.43 15.09
C PRO A 64 37.74 1.77 14.28
N GLU A 65 38.93 1.61 14.88
CA GLU A 65 40.20 1.90 14.19
C GLU A 65 40.41 1.04 12.93
N ASP A 66 39.83 -0.15 12.90
CA ASP A 66 39.85 -1.09 11.77
C ASP A 66 38.65 -0.92 10.81
N PHE A 67 37.85 0.14 10.98
CA PHE A 67 36.70 0.40 10.13
C PHE A 67 37.13 0.53 8.67
N SER A 68 36.54 -0.31 7.81
CA SER A 68 36.77 -0.25 6.37
C SER A 68 35.57 -0.81 5.61
N VAL A 69 35.32 -0.23 4.43
CA VAL A 69 34.26 -0.63 3.52
C VAL A 69 34.89 -0.86 2.15
N THR A 70 34.69 -2.05 1.59
CA THR A 70 35.15 -2.37 0.25
C THR A 70 34.01 -2.87 -0.62
N VAL A 71 34.07 -2.59 -1.92
CA VAL A 71 33.18 -3.14 -2.93
C VAL A 71 34.04 -3.92 -3.92
N ASN A 72 33.79 -5.22 -4.07
CA ASN A 72 34.61 -6.14 -4.87
C ASN A 72 36.11 -6.11 -4.50
N GLY A 73 36.40 -5.91 -3.20
CA GLY A 73 37.77 -5.83 -2.66
C GLY A 73 38.49 -4.51 -2.92
N GLU A 74 37.86 -3.54 -3.57
CA GLU A 74 38.36 -2.16 -3.72
C GLU A 74 37.73 -1.25 -2.65
N ASP A 75 38.48 -0.27 -2.15
CA ASP A 75 37.96 0.75 -1.22
C ASP A 75 36.69 1.41 -1.78
N ALA A 76 35.63 1.49 -0.97
CA ALA A 76 34.32 1.93 -1.43
C ALA A 76 34.32 3.35 -2.00
N ALA A 77 35.02 4.30 -1.37
CA ALA A 77 35.09 5.67 -1.89
C ALA A 77 35.79 5.74 -3.25
N THR A 78 36.79 4.89 -3.47
CA THR A 78 37.49 4.76 -4.74
C THR A 78 36.59 4.11 -5.80
N PHE A 79 35.95 2.99 -5.46
CA PHE A 79 35.05 2.26 -6.35
C PHE A 79 33.86 3.12 -6.81
N LEU A 80 33.24 3.83 -5.87
CA LEU A 80 32.06 4.68 -6.11
C LEU A 80 32.42 6.04 -6.71
N GLY A 81 33.69 6.44 -6.67
CA GLY A 81 34.14 7.76 -7.11
C GLY A 81 33.59 8.92 -6.29
N GLN A 82 33.11 8.64 -5.07
CA GLN A 82 32.46 9.59 -4.17
C GLN A 82 32.96 9.40 -2.74
N THR A 83 33.20 10.50 -2.04
CA THR A 83 33.51 10.47 -0.60
C THR A 83 32.21 10.38 0.19
N ALA A 84 32.21 9.55 1.23
CA ALA A 84 31.07 9.44 2.14
C ALA A 84 30.88 10.70 2.99
N VAL A 85 29.65 10.87 3.47
CA VAL A 85 29.30 11.78 4.57
C VAL A 85 29.24 10.96 5.84
N GLU A 86 29.91 11.43 6.88
CA GLU A 86 29.84 10.84 8.22
C GLU A 86 28.78 11.57 9.05
N SER A 87 27.96 10.80 9.77
CA SER A 87 26.96 11.28 10.71
C SER A 87 26.97 10.42 11.98
N SER A 88 26.41 10.96 13.06
CA SER A 88 26.34 10.26 14.34
C SER A 88 25.12 10.70 15.13
N TRP A 89 24.52 9.76 15.86
CA TRP A 89 23.35 10.03 16.69
C TRP A 89 23.28 9.07 17.89
N MET A 90 22.28 9.27 18.73
CA MET A 90 21.88 8.35 19.79
C MET A 90 20.49 7.82 19.43
N PHE A 91 20.25 6.52 19.61
CA PHE A 91 18.96 5.88 19.36
C PHE A 91 18.58 4.93 20.50
N GLY A 92 17.32 4.52 20.57
CA GLY A 92 16.81 3.69 21.67
C GLY A 92 16.08 4.49 22.75
N ASP A 93 15.70 3.80 23.83
CA ASP A 93 14.86 4.37 24.90
C ASP A 93 15.61 5.42 25.74
N GLU A 94 14.86 6.41 26.24
CA GLU A 94 15.42 7.44 27.13
C GLU A 94 16.08 6.82 28.37
N GLY A 95 17.38 7.08 28.53
CA GLY A 95 18.22 6.51 29.59
C GLY A 95 18.84 5.14 29.32
N ASP A 96 18.63 4.57 28.14
CA ASP A 96 19.32 3.37 27.61
C ASP A 96 19.72 3.59 26.13
N GLU A 97 20.10 4.82 25.79
CA GLU A 97 20.42 5.19 24.42
C GLU A 97 21.74 4.55 23.95
N THR A 98 21.74 4.05 22.73
CA THR A 98 22.90 3.48 22.04
C THR A 98 23.45 4.48 21.04
N PRO A 99 24.77 4.75 21.03
CA PRO A 99 25.40 5.60 20.03
C PRO A 99 25.50 4.87 18.68
N ALA A 100 25.31 5.61 17.59
CA ALA A 100 25.53 5.14 16.22
C ALA A 100 26.43 6.09 15.45
N GLN A 101 27.27 5.52 14.59
CA GLN A 101 28.03 6.22 13.56
C GLN A 101 27.57 5.72 12.20
N ALA A 102 27.33 6.62 11.26
CA ALA A 102 26.97 6.27 9.89
C ALA A 102 27.93 6.87 8.87
N VAL A 103 28.17 6.09 7.82
CA VAL A 103 28.98 6.46 6.66
C VAL A 103 28.10 6.29 5.42
N THR A 104 27.73 7.40 4.80
CA THR A 104 26.71 7.42 3.73
C THR A 104 27.26 7.98 2.43
N TRP A 105 27.08 7.25 1.34
CA TRP A 105 27.25 7.72 -0.03
C TRP A 105 25.87 7.92 -0.65
N GLN A 106 25.50 9.19 -0.84
CA GLN A 106 24.16 9.56 -1.30
C GLN A 106 24.08 9.66 -2.82
N GLN A 107 22.91 9.36 -3.38
CA GLN A 107 22.56 9.56 -4.80
C GLN A 107 23.53 8.84 -5.75
N LEU A 108 24.00 7.65 -5.35
CA LEU A 108 24.80 6.78 -6.20
C LEU A 108 23.95 6.31 -7.38
N VAL A 109 24.62 6.02 -8.50
CA VAL A 109 23.99 5.40 -9.66
C VAL A 109 24.43 3.95 -9.72
N SER A 110 23.47 3.02 -9.78
CA SER A 110 23.77 1.60 -9.82
C SER A 110 24.62 1.24 -11.04
N PRO A 111 25.66 0.42 -10.85
CA PRO A 111 26.69 0.19 -11.87
C PRO A 111 26.19 -0.74 -13.00
N ALA A 112 27.10 -1.22 -13.85
CA ALA A 112 26.76 -2.17 -14.90
C ALA A 112 26.22 -3.51 -14.33
N PRO A 113 25.48 -4.32 -15.11
CA PRO A 113 25.03 -5.63 -14.66
C PRO A 113 26.15 -6.51 -14.09
N GLY A 114 25.90 -7.14 -12.96
CA GLY A 114 26.88 -7.97 -12.25
C GLY A 114 26.58 -8.15 -10.77
N GLU A 115 27.39 -8.98 -10.13
CA GLU A 115 27.41 -9.14 -8.68
C GLU A 115 28.44 -8.17 -8.06
N TYR A 116 28.04 -7.52 -6.97
CA TYR A 116 28.87 -6.59 -6.21
C TYR A 116 28.88 -7.03 -4.76
N ILE A 117 30.07 -7.37 -4.27
CA ILE A 117 30.28 -7.85 -2.90
C ILE A 117 30.76 -6.67 -2.06
N VAL A 118 29.92 -6.24 -1.13
CA VAL A 118 30.29 -5.26 -0.11
C VAL A 118 30.85 -6.01 1.08
N GLU A 119 32.05 -5.65 1.52
CA GLU A 119 32.65 -6.14 2.76
C GLU A 119 32.88 -4.97 3.71
N VAL A 120 32.30 -5.05 4.90
CA VAL A 120 32.45 -4.07 5.98
C VAL A 120 33.22 -4.73 7.11
N THR A 121 34.36 -4.18 7.49
CA THR A 121 35.08 -4.58 8.70
C THR A 121 34.93 -3.49 9.76
N ALA A 122 34.53 -3.88 10.97
CA ALA A 122 34.38 -2.98 12.11
C ALA A 122 34.54 -3.76 13.43
N GLY A 123 35.43 -3.32 14.31
CA GLY A 123 35.56 -3.88 15.65
C GLY A 123 35.96 -5.36 15.65
N GLY A 124 36.86 -5.76 14.75
CA GLY A 124 37.34 -7.13 14.62
C GLY A 124 36.38 -8.09 13.91
N ASN A 125 35.24 -7.62 13.40
CA ASN A 125 34.27 -8.42 12.66
C ASN A 125 34.16 -7.94 11.21
N THR A 126 33.98 -8.87 10.29
CA THR A 126 33.71 -8.59 8.88
C THR A 126 32.33 -9.13 8.54
N GLN A 127 31.46 -8.27 8.01
CA GLN A 127 30.17 -8.64 7.44
C GLN A 127 30.17 -8.38 5.94
N THR A 128 29.37 -9.14 5.21
CA THR A 128 29.29 -9.04 3.75
C THR A 128 27.84 -8.91 3.30
N ALA A 129 27.60 -8.05 2.32
CA ALA A 129 26.34 -7.97 1.59
C ALA A 129 26.61 -8.18 0.10
N THR A 130 25.81 -9.01 -0.55
CA THR A 130 25.89 -9.26 -2.00
C THR A 130 24.74 -8.56 -2.69
N TRP A 131 25.09 -7.68 -3.62
CA TRP A 131 24.14 -6.96 -4.46
C TRP A 131 24.17 -7.50 -5.88
N THR A 132 22.99 -7.61 -6.49
CA THR A 132 22.87 -8.04 -7.90
C THR A 132 22.31 -6.90 -8.74
N VAL A 133 23.10 -6.36 -9.65
CA VAL A 133 22.57 -5.52 -10.72
C VAL A 133 22.16 -6.41 -11.88
N ARG A 134 20.86 -6.46 -12.18
CA ARG A 134 20.30 -7.34 -13.20
C ARG A 134 20.68 -6.87 -14.61
N PRO A 135 20.88 -7.78 -15.58
CA PRO A 135 20.95 -7.37 -16.97
C PRO A 135 19.63 -6.75 -17.41
N LEU A 136 19.68 -5.73 -18.27
CA LEU A 136 18.49 -5.19 -18.91
C LEU A 136 17.85 -6.26 -19.78
N GLU A 137 16.53 -6.43 -19.65
CA GLU A 137 15.75 -7.30 -20.51
C GLU A 137 15.27 -6.53 -21.75
N ALA A 138 15.04 -7.24 -22.86
CA ALA A 138 14.50 -6.63 -24.05
C ALA A 138 13.08 -6.10 -23.78
N GLY A 139 12.81 -4.86 -24.19
CA GLY A 139 11.52 -4.22 -24.02
C GLY A 139 10.36 -5.02 -24.61
N ALA A 140 9.25 -5.13 -23.88
CA ALA A 140 8.05 -5.80 -24.36
C ALA A 140 7.14 -4.88 -25.22
N GLY A 141 7.43 -3.57 -25.26
CA GLY A 141 6.78 -2.62 -26.15
C GLY A 141 5.63 -1.83 -25.53
N ALA A 142 5.49 -1.85 -24.20
CA ALA A 142 4.52 -1.00 -23.52
C ALA A 142 4.95 0.46 -23.63
N ARG A 143 4.03 1.33 -24.04
CA ARG A 143 4.18 2.78 -23.97
C ARG A 143 3.64 3.32 -22.64
N ASN A 144 2.58 2.71 -22.13
CA ASN A 144 1.94 3.13 -20.89
C ASN A 144 1.79 1.95 -19.94
N ILE A 145 1.68 2.25 -18.65
CA ILE A 145 1.37 1.28 -17.61
C ILE A 145 0.22 1.82 -16.77
N ILE A 146 -0.76 0.95 -16.48
CA ILE A 146 -1.74 1.18 -15.42
C ILE A 146 -1.58 0.06 -14.38
N LEU A 147 -1.32 0.45 -13.13
CA LEU A 147 -1.28 -0.45 -11.99
C LEU A 147 -2.54 -0.21 -11.15
N PHE A 148 -3.45 -1.18 -11.15
CA PHE A 148 -4.62 -1.21 -10.30
C PHE A 148 -4.29 -1.95 -9.00
N VAL A 149 -4.59 -1.31 -7.87
CA VAL A 149 -4.35 -1.79 -6.51
C VAL A 149 -5.67 -1.83 -5.76
N ALA A 150 -6.10 -3.00 -5.33
CA ALA A 150 -7.12 -3.13 -4.30
C ALA A 150 -6.39 -3.30 -2.97
N ASP A 151 -6.36 -2.27 -2.12
CA ASP A 151 -5.70 -2.37 -0.80
C ASP A 151 -6.38 -3.48 0.01
N GLY A 152 -5.62 -4.41 0.58
CA GLY A 152 -6.15 -5.62 1.24
C GLY A 152 -6.85 -6.64 0.30
N GLY A 153 -6.86 -6.41 -1.01
CA GLY A 153 -7.61 -7.18 -2.00
C GLY A 153 -7.15 -8.63 -2.15
N GLN A 154 -8.08 -9.57 -2.00
CA GLN A 154 -7.76 -11.00 -2.00
C GLN A 154 -8.76 -11.88 -2.75
N ILE A 155 -8.34 -13.10 -3.10
CA ILE A 155 -9.13 -14.04 -3.92
C ILE A 155 -10.52 -14.32 -3.34
N PRO A 156 -10.70 -14.54 -2.01
CA PRO A 156 -12.04 -14.73 -1.44
C PRO A 156 -12.94 -13.51 -1.63
N LEU A 157 -12.41 -12.30 -1.42
CA LEU A 157 -13.16 -11.06 -1.62
C LEU A 157 -13.61 -10.89 -3.08
N PHE A 158 -12.70 -11.06 -4.04
CA PHE A 158 -13.07 -10.98 -5.47
C PHE A 158 -14.05 -12.09 -5.88
N THR A 159 -13.96 -13.27 -5.25
CA THR A 159 -14.92 -14.35 -5.47
C THR A 159 -16.31 -13.99 -4.93
N ALA A 160 -16.38 -13.38 -3.75
CA ALA A 160 -17.61 -12.85 -3.18
C ALA A 160 -18.21 -11.74 -4.06
N ALA A 161 -17.40 -10.74 -4.44
CA ALA A 161 -17.81 -9.66 -5.34
C ALA A 161 -18.36 -10.17 -6.68
N ARG A 162 -17.73 -11.19 -7.29
CA ARG A 162 -18.25 -11.85 -8.50
C ARG A 162 -19.60 -12.50 -8.27
N LEU A 163 -19.77 -13.22 -7.16
CA LEU A 163 -21.02 -13.92 -6.87
C LEU A 163 -22.16 -12.93 -6.58
N VAL A 164 -21.90 -11.87 -5.81
CA VAL A 164 -22.84 -10.81 -5.48
C VAL A 164 -23.27 -10.03 -6.73
N SER A 165 -22.31 -9.63 -7.57
CA SER A 165 -22.58 -8.77 -8.73
C SER A 165 -23.07 -9.52 -9.98
N ARG A 166 -22.66 -10.78 -10.20
CA ARG A 166 -23.01 -11.53 -11.42
C ARG A 166 -24.04 -12.62 -11.15
N GLY A 167 -24.16 -13.09 -9.92
CA GLY A 167 -24.91 -14.29 -9.58
C GLY A 167 -24.34 -15.56 -10.23
N GLN A 168 -25.05 -16.67 -10.09
CA GLN A 168 -24.66 -17.95 -10.68
C GLN A 168 -25.85 -18.79 -11.17
N THR A 169 -25.59 -19.63 -12.17
CA THR A 169 -26.54 -20.61 -12.70
C THR A 169 -25.91 -22.00 -12.70
N ASN A 170 -26.53 -22.96 -12.00
CA ASN A 170 -26.03 -24.34 -11.85
C ASN A 170 -24.57 -24.43 -11.33
N GLY A 171 -24.17 -23.53 -10.42
CA GLY A 171 -22.82 -23.49 -9.85
C GLY A 171 -21.75 -22.89 -10.78
N VAL A 172 -22.17 -22.22 -11.86
CA VAL A 172 -21.29 -21.46 -12.76
C VAL A 172 -21.66 -19.99 -12.63
N ALA A 173 -20.69 -19.12 -12.34
CA ALA A 173 -20.89 -17.67 -12.34
C ALA A 173 -21.48 -17.24 -13.68
N ASN A 174 -22.46 -16.33 -13.67
CA ASN A 174 -23.13 -15.92 -14.91
C ASN A 174 -22.22 -15.07 -15.81
N ASP A 175 -21.24 -14.39 -15.20
CA ASP A 175 -20.19 -13.64 -15.88
C ASP A 175 -18.91 -13.59 -15.00
N SER A 176 -17.82 -13.14 -15.59
CA SER A 176 -16.53 -12.90 -14.90
C SER A 176 -16.40 -11.44 -14.45
N LEU A 177 -15.54 -11.18 -13.46
CA LEU A 177 -15.00 -9.83 -13.27
C LEU A 177 -14.07 -9.51 -14.44
N SER A 178 -14.03 -8.26 -14.90
CA SER A 178 -13.32 -7.88 -16.14
C SER A 178 -11.85 -8.32 -16.18
N PHE A 179 -11.12 -8.18 -15.07
CA PHE A 179 -9.71 -8.56 -14.97
C PHE A 179 -9.47 -10.08 -14.93
N GLU A 180 -10.48 -10.90 -14.59
CA GLU A 180 -10.35 -12.37 -14.61
C GLU A 180 -10.26 -12.92 -16.03
N MET A 181 -10.59 -12.10 -17.03
CA MET A 181 -10.48 -12.41 -18.45
C MET A 181 -9.12 -12.00 -19.04
N PHE A 182 -8.23 -11.41 -18.24
CA PHE A 182 -6.88 -11.07 -18.67
C PHE A 182 -6.05 -12.32 -18.96
N GLU A 183 -5.07 -12.17 -19.85
CA GLU A 183 -4.36 -13.32 -20.44
C GLU A 183 -3.34 -13.96 -19.49
N GLU A 184 -2.87 -13.22 -18.47
CA GLU A 184 -1.87 -13.67 -17.53
C GLU A 184 -2.39 -13.58 -16.09
N ILE A 185 -2.26 -14.69 -15.35
CA ILE A 185 -2.69 -14.81 -13.96
C ILE A 185 -1.52 -15.33 -13.13
N GLY A 186 -1.22 -14.65 -12.03
CA GLY A 186 -0.13 -14.97 -11.12
C GLY A 186 -0.47 -14.73 -9.66
N LEU A 187 0.55 -14.84 -8.81
CA LEU A 187 0.47 -14.56 -7.38
C LEU A 187 1.69 -13.74 -6.94
N SER A 188 1.49 -12.83 -6.00
CA SER A 188 2.53 -11.99 -5.43
C SER A 188 2.76 -12.33 -3.96
N ARG A 189 4.01 -12.57 -3.57
CA ARG A 189 4.42 -12.71 -2.16
C ARG A 189 4.71 -11.34 -1.55
N THR A 190 4.03 -11.03 -0.46
CA THR A 190 3.89 -9.65 0.04
C THR A 190 4.77 -9.33 1.24
N ALA A 191 5.35 -10.32 1.93
CA ALA A 191 6.16 -10.13 3.15
C ALA A 191 7.11 -8.92 3.11
N ALA A 192 7.17 -8.17 4.22
CA ALA A 192 8.07 -7.04 4.40
C ALA A 192 9.52 -7.51 4.71
N LEU A 193 10.46 -6.56 4.75
CA LEU A 193 11.88 -6.83 4.93
C LEU A 193 12.20 -7.57 6.25
N TYR A 194 11.52 -7.20 7.34
CA TYR A 194 11.73 -7.77 8.68
C TYR A 194 10.48 -8.43 9.28
N SER A 195 9.40 -8.54 8.50
CA SER A 195 8.13 -9.13 8.94
C SER A 195 7.57 -10.04 7.86
N VAL A 196 6.97 -11.15 8.28
CA VAL A 196 6.27 -12.07 7.37
C VAL A 196 4.95 -11.50 6.85
N ILE A 197 4.41 -10.48 7.53
CA ILE A 197 3.22 -9.71 7.12
C ILE A 197 3.67 -8.28 6.82
N THR A 198 3.20 -7.73 5.71
CA THR A 198 3.49 -6.35 5.29
C THR A 198 2.34 -5.42 5.68
N ASP A 199 2.62 -4.13 5.73
CA ASP A 199 1.62 -3.08 5.62
C ASP A 199 1.64 -2.48 4.20
N SER A 200 0.70 -1.57 3.93
CA SER A 200 0.55 -0.90 2.63
C SER A 200 1.79 -0.11 2.22
N ALA A 201 2.48 0.55 3.17
CA ALA A 201 3.70 1.31 2.85
C ALA A 201 4.80 0.40 2.34
N ALA A 202 5.10 -0.67 3.07
CA ALA A 202 6.14 -1.61 2.66
C ALA A 202 5.76 -2.39 1.39
N GLY A 203 4.47 -2.73 1.23
CA GLY A 203 3.93 -3.42 0.06
C GLY A 203 4.09 -2.59 -1.22
N ALA A 204 3.59 -1.35 -1.19
CA ALA A 204 3.65 -0.44 -2.33
C ALA A 204 5.08 0.04 -2.65
N SER A 205 5.89 0.29 -1.62
CA SER A 205 7.31 0.64 -1.75
C SER A 205 8.08 -0.43 -2.53
N ALA A 206 7.73 -1.71 -2.37
CA ALA A 206 8.39 -2.79 -3.09
C ALA A 206 8.16 -2.75 -4.60
N TRP A 207 6.95 -2.42 -5.05
CA TRP A 207 6.65 -2.25 -6.47
C TRP A 207 7.39 -1.08 -7.09
N MET A 208 7.54 -0.02 -6.29
CA MET A 208 8.12 1.25 -6.74
C MET A 208 9.63 1.23 -6.73
N THR A 209 10.27 0.53 -5.79
CA THR A 209 11.75 0.56 -5.71
C THR A 209 12.40 -0.69 -6.29
N GLY A 210 11.69 -1.83 -6.32
CA GLY A 210 12.31 -3.13 -6.58
C GLY A 210 13.04 -3.71 -5.36
N HIS A 211 12.87 -3.12 -4.18
CA HIS A 211 13.43 -3.57 -2.91
C HIS A 211 12.33 -3.83 -1.88
N LYS A 212 12.50 -4.85 -1.03
CA LYS A 212 11.61 -5.01 0.13
C LYS A 212 11.90 -3.87 1.13
N ALA A 213 10.86 -3.26 1.66
CA ALA A 213 10.93 -2.25 2.72
C ALA A 213 10.47 -2.85 4.07
N ALA A 214 10.84 -2.21 5.17
CA ALA A 214 10.29 -2.56 6.49
C ALA A 214 8.87 -2.02 6.62
N VAL A 215 8.07 -2.60 7.53
CA VAL A 215 6.73 -2.08 7.83
C VAL A 215 6.79 -0.59 8.14
N ALA A 216 5.80 0.17 7.65
CA ALA A 216 5.72 1.64 7.65
C ALA A 216 6.68 2.37 6.71
N ALA A 217 7.76 1.73 6.24
CA ALA A 217 8.76 2.39 5.42
C ALA A 217 8.35 2.51 3.94
N THR A 218 8.55 3.71 3.39
CA THR A 218 8.29 4.05 1.99
C THR A 218 9.58 4.54 1.35
N GLY A 219 9.99 3.96 0.22
CA GLY A 219 11.10 4.47 -0.59
C GLY A 219 12.49 4.50 0.08
N SER A 220 12.68 3.81 1.21
CA SER A 220 13.92 3.82 1.98
C SER A 220 14.20 2.50 2.71
N TYR A 221 15.42 2.36 3.23
CA TYR A 221 15.78 1.37 4.24
C TYR A 221 15.81 2.01 5.63
N PRO A 222 15.25 1.37 6.68
CA PRO A 222 15.16 1.99 8.01
C PRO A 222 16.53 1.96 8.73
N ASN A 223 17.17 3.12 8.84
CA ASN A 223 18.29 3.36 9.75
C ASN A 223 17.77 3.60 11.19
N THR A 224 18.66 3.90 12.14
CA THR A 224 18.26 4.20 13.53
C THR A 224 18.30 5.69 13.91
N SER A 225 18.55 6.59 12.95
CA SER A 225 18.62 8.05 13.19
C SER A 225 17.31 8.54 13.81
N PRO A 226 17.28 9.44 14.81
CA PRO A 226 16.01 9.97 15.32
C PRO A 226 15.13 10.66 14.27
N ASP A 227 15.71 11.13 13.17
CA ASP A 227 14.98 11.70 12.04
C ASP A 227 14.51 10.56 11.11
N THR A 228 13.20 10.43 10.94
CA THR A 228 12.54 9.40 10.11
C THR A 228 12.57 9.73 8.61
N LEU A 229 13.08 10.90 8.23
CA LEU A 229 13.15 11.40 6.84
C LEU A 229 14.57 11.35 6.24
N ASP A 230 15.56 10.96 7.03
CA ASP A 230 16.99 10.93 6.65
C ASP A 230 17.49 9.53 6.24
N ASP A 231 16.60 8.55 6.26
CA ASP A 231 16.87 7.17 5.90
C ASP A 231 17.46 7.01 4.48
N PRO A 232 18.36 6.04 4.24
CA PRO A 232 18.92 5.74 2.93
C PRO A 232 17.84 5.53 1.86
N ARG A 233 17.83 6.39 0.85
CA ARG A 233 16.77 6.47 -0.16
C ARG A 233 17.00 5.50 -1.31
N LEU A 234 15.89 5.06 -1.88
CA LEU A 234 15.81 4.27 -3.10
C LEU A 234 14.99 5.04 -4.14
N GLU A 235 15.50 5.16 -5.35
CA GLU A 235 14.74 5.80 -6.44
C GLU A 235 13.48 5.00 -6.76
N THR A 236 12.34 5.69 -6.79
CA THR A 236 11.08 5.06 -7.16
C THR A 236 10.98 4.88 -8.68
N PHE A 237 10.10 3.98 -9.10
CA PHE A 237 9.78 3.74 -10.50
C PHE A 237 9.27 5.02 -11.17
N ALA A 238 8.44 5.79 -10.45
CA ALA A 238 7.90 7.06 -10.93
C ALA A 238 9.01 8.10 -11.14
N GLU A 239 9.92 8.27 -10.17
CA GLU A 239 11.09 9.15 -10.32
C GLU A 239 11.98 8.72 -11.49
N LEU A 240 12.22 7.41 -11.62
CA LEU A 240 13.07 6.83 -12.65
C LEU A 240 12.53 7.11 -14.05
N ILE A 241 11.26 6.80 -14.34
CA ILE A 241 10.68 6.98 -15.68
C ILE A 241 10.56 8.47 -16.06
N VAL A 242 10.35 9.35 -15.09
CA VAL A 242 10.36 10.80 -15.30
C VAL A 242 11.76 11.26 -15.65
N ARG A 243 12.77 10.90 -14.84
CA ARG A 243 14.16 11.31 -15.05
C ARG A 243 14.74 10.84 -16.38
N THR A 244 14.38 9.64 -16.82
CA THR A 244 15.03 8.96 -17.96
C THR A 244 14.29 9.16 -19.28
N ARG A 245 12.96 9.13 -19.28
CA ARG A 245 12.14 9.22 -20.50
C ARG A 245 11.14 10.38 -20.49
N GLY A 246 10.97 11.07 -19.35
CA GLY A 246 10.02 12.16 -19.22
C GLY A 246 8.58 11.69 -19.42
N MET A 247 8.25 10.50 -18.90
CA MET A 247 6.88 9.97 -18.89
C MET A 247 6.02 10.75 -17.90
N SER A 248 4.71 10.76 -18.12
CA SER A 248 3.77 11.33 -17.15
C SER A 248 3.42 10.34 -16.06
N VAL A 249 3.20 10.85 -14.85
CA VAL A 249 2.83 10.04 -13.67
C VAL A 249 1.50 10.53 -13.14
N GLY A 250 0.62 9.62 -12.71
CA GLY A 250 -0.59 9.98 -12.01
C GLY A 250 -1.05 8.96 -10.98
N ILE A 251 -1.89 9.41 -10.07
CA ILE A 251 -2.62 8.62 -9.10
C ILE A 251 -4.10 9.01 -9.08
N ALA A 252 -4.97 7.99 -9.05
CA ALA A 252 -6.38 8.11 -8.72
C ALA A 252 -6.68 7.13 -7.58
N SER A 253 -7.08 7.63 -6.42
CA SER A 253 -7.38 6.80 -5.24
C SER A 253 -8.69 7.28 -4.62
N ASN A 254 -9.55 6.36 -4.18
CA ASN A 254 -10.66 6.73 -3.28
C ASN A 254 -10.17 6.90 -1.83
N GLY A 255 -8.91 6.61 -1.54
CA GLY A 255 -8.27 6.93 -0.26
C GLY A 255 -7.69 8.34 -0.20
N ASP A 256 -6.94 8.57 0.86
CA ASP A 256 -6.13 9.78 1.00
C ASP A 256 -4.88 9.67 0.12
N VAL A 257 -4.69 10.59 -0.84
CA VAL A 257 -3.57 10.53 -1.80
C VAL A 257 -2.19 10.69 -1.15
N THR A 258 -2.14 11.15 0.10
CA THR A 258 -0.90 11.21 0.91
C THR A 258 -0.71 9.96 1.77
N GLY A 259 -1.65 9.02 1.76
CA GLY A 259 -1.57 7.70 2.40
C GLY A 259 -0.45 6.84 1.80
N ALA A 260 -0.26 5.64 2.33
CA ALA A 260 0.94 4.84 2.04
C ALA A 260 1.14 4.49 0.57
N THR A 261 0.11 3.94 -0.08
CA THR A 261 0.20 3.47 -1.46
C THR A 261 0.46 4.64 -2.40
N GLY A 262 -0.23 5.78 -2.17
CA GLY A 262 0.02 7.01 -2.90
C GLY A 262 1.39 7.63 -2.64
N ALA A 263 1.83 7.65 -1.38
CA ALA A 263 3.15 8.11 -1.00
C ALA A 263 4.27 7.28 -1.62
N ALA A 264 4.05 5.99 -1.94
CA ALA A 264 5.07 5.14 -2.57
C ALA A 264 5.57 5.65 -3.93
N LEU A 265 4.82 6.54 -4.60
CA LEU A 265 5.26 7.16 -5.85
C LEU A 265 6.41 8.18 -5.64
N TYR A 266 6.51 8.82 -4.46
CA TYR A 266 7.38 10.00 -4.27
C TYR A 266 7.98 10.18 -2.85
N GLY A 267 7.57 9.36 -1.89
CA GLY A 267 7.97 9.42 -0.49
C GLY A 267 9.23 8.61 -0.18
N HIS A 268 10.00 9.10 0.80
CA HIS A 268 11.18 8.43 1.33
C HIS A 268 11.28 8.64 2.84
N ALA A 269 10.82 7.66 3.63
CA ALA A 269 10.88 7.68 5.10
C ALA A 269 10.71 6.27 5.64
N ARG A 270 11.13 6.03 6.89
CA ARG A 270 10.85 4.74 7.55
C ARG A 270 9.51 4.66 8.30
N GLU A 271 8.80 5.78 8.41
CA GLU A 271 7.46 5.87 8.98
C GLU A 271 6.47 6.43 7.94
N ARG A 272 5.18 6.45 8.29
CA ARG A 272 4.08 6.89 7.39
C ARG A 272 3.07 7.82 8.08
N ASP A 273 3.48 8.49 9.16
CA ASP A 273 2.62 9.32 9.98
C ASP A 273 2.46 10.74 9.38
N ASP A 274 1.72 11.60 10.08
CA ASP A 274 1.46 12.99 9.65
C ASP A 274 2.75 13.75 9.32
N LEU A 275 3.84 13.52 10.05
CA LEU A 275 5.14 14.15 9.78
C LEU A 275 5.64 13.83 8.37
N GLU A 276 5.67 12.54 8.01
CA GLU A 276 6.17 12.07 6.73
C GLU A 276 5.26 12.49 5.58
N ARG A 277 3.95 12.35 5.77
CA ARG A 277 2.93 12.73 4.78
C ARG A 277 3.03 14.21 4.42
N ASN A 278 3.17 15.08 5.44
CA ASN A 278 3.40 16.51 5.24
C ASN A 278 4.72 16.80 4.52
N ALA A 279 5.79 16.10 4.89
CA ALA A 279 7.11 16.29 4.29
C ALA A 279 7.11 15.88 2.82
N PHE A 280 6.49 14.75 2.47
CA PHE A 280 6.46 14.25 1.10
C PHE A 280 5.69 15.18 0.16
N ILE A 281 4.49 15.61 0.54
CA ILE A 281 3.65 16.43 -0.35
C ILE A 281 4.25 17.83 -0.54
N ALA A 282 4.91 18.37 0.48
CA ALA A 282 5.67 19.61 0.40
C ALA A 282 6.93 19.44 -0.49
N ALA A 283 7.68 18.35 -0.31
CA ALA A 283 8.88 18.06 -1.09
C ALA A 283 8.56 17.84 -2.58
N HIS A 284 7.40 17.25 -2.90
CA HIS A 284 6.94 17.10 -4.28
C HIS A 284 6.81 18.47 -4.98
N LEU A 285 6.24 19.48 -4.31
CA LEU A 285 6.21 20.85 -4.82
C LEU A 285 7.60 21.49 -4.89
N ASP A 286 8.35 21.41 -3.78
CA ASP A 286 9.62 22.14 -3.60
C ASP A 286 10.71 21.65 -4.56
N ASN A 287 10.70 20.37 -4.91
CA ASN A 287 11.67 19.75 -5.83
C ASN A 287 11.25 19.83 -7.31
N GLY A 288 10.12 20.47 -7.60
CA GLY A 288 9.53 20.51 -8.93
C GLY A 288 8.53 19.35 -9.12
N PRO A 289 7.22 19.63 -9.12
CA PRO A 289 6.21 18.58 -9.07
C PRO A 289 6.20 17.78 -10.37
N PHE A 290 6.34 16.45 -10.25
CA PHE A 290 6.44 15.52 -11.37
C PHE A 290 5.22 14.64 -11.57
N ILE A 291 4.35 14.52 -10.56
CA ILE A 291 3.08 13.77 -10.65
C ILE A 291 2.04 14.66 -11.33
N ASN A 292 1.73 14.39 -12.60
CA ASN A 292 0.83 15.19 -13.42
C ASN A 292 -0.62 15.15 -12.94
N VAL A 293 -1.09 14.02 -12.43
CA VAL A 293 -2.50 13.87 -12.00
C VAL A 293 -2.52 13.30 -10.58
N ILE A 294 -3.19 13.99 -9.67
CA ILE A 294 -3.45 13.53 -8.30
C ILE A 294 -4.95 13.69 -8.08
N LEU A 295 -5.68 12.59 -7.96
CA LEU A 295 -7.13 12.57 -7.72
C LEU A 295 -7.43 11.68 -6.52
N GLY A 296 -8.12 12.22 -5.52
CA GLY A 296 -8.57 11.45 -4.36
C GLY A 296 -8.93 12.34 -3.17
N GLY A 297 -8.73 11.82 -1.98
CA GLY A 297 -8.98 12.53 -0.72
C GLY A 297 -7.74 13.23 -0.15
N GLY A 298 -7.78 13.58 1.13
CA GLY A 298 -6.60 14.03 1.89
C GLY A 298 -6.39 15.54 1.94
N SER A 299 -7.41 16.35 1.68
CA SER A 299 -7.25 17.82 1.60
C SER A 299 -6.71 18.46 2.89
N ARG A 300 -6.84 17.77 4.04
CA ARG A 300 -6.29 18.20 5.33
C ARG A 300 -4.77 18.37 5.38
N TYR A 301 -4.01 17.70 4.50
CA TYR A 301 -2.55 17.86 4.38
C TYR A 301 -2.13 19.04 3.50
N PHE A 302 -3.08 19.72 2.87
CA PHE A 302 -2.82 20.81 1.92
C PHE A 302 -3.19 22.20 2.45
N ILE A 303 -3.92 22.26 3.58
CA ILE A 303 -4.41 23.50 4.17
C ILE A 303 -3.56 23.96 5.37
N PRO A 304 -3.38 25.28 5.62
CA PRO A 304 -2.54 25.80 6.69
C PRO A 304 -2.88 25.24 8.08
N ALA A 305 -1.89 25.09 8.97
CA ALA A 305 -2.06 24.63 10.35
C ALA A 305 -3.09 25.44 11.15
N SER A 306 -3.28 26.71 10.83
CA SER A 306 -4.27 27.57 11.48
C SER A 306 -5.72 27.34 11.03
N GLN A 307 -5.94 26.54 9.99
CA GLN A 307 -7.27 26.17 9.49
C GLN A 307 -7.78 24.92 10.22
N ASP A 308 -9.08 24.93 10.55
CA ASP A 308 -9.74 23.81 11.21
C ASP A 308 -9.67 22.54 10.34
N GLY A 309 -9.45 21.38 10.99
CA GLY A 309 -9.25 20.10 10.31
C GLY A 309 -7.88 19.89 9.67
N SER A 310 -6.96 20.88 9.67
CA SER A 310 -5.63 20.72 9.10
C SER A 310 -4.79 19.68 9.83
N ARG A 311 -4.01 18.92 9.06
CA ARG A 311 -2.94 18.03 9.54
C ARG A 311 -1.55 18.60 9.30
N ARG A 312 -1.43 19.82 8.78
CA ARG A 312 -0.12 20.48 8.60
C ARG A 312 0.39 21.05 9.92
N GLU A 313 1.71 21.04 10.09
CA GLU A 313 2.40 21.72 11.21
C GLU A 313 2.94 23.10 10.82
N ASP A 314 2.72 23.55 9.58
CA ASP A 314 3.14 24.84 9.06
C ASP A 314 1.97 25.64 8.45
N GLU A 315 2.21 26.91 8.15
CA GLU A 315 1.19 27.81 7.59
C GLU A 315 1.17 27.82 6.05
N ARG A 316 1.73 26.79 5.39
CA ARG A 316 1.70 26.69 3.93
C ARG A 316 0.29 26.33 3.48
N ASN A 317 -0.17 27.01 2.42
CA ASN A 317 -1.37 26.61 1.71
C ASN A 317 -0.93 25.93 0.41
N LEU A 318 -0.83 24.60 0.45
CA LEU A 318 -0.35 23.85 -0.70
C LEU A 318 -1.35 23.89 -1.87
N LEU A 319 -2.64 24.09 -1.62
CA LEU A 319 -3.62 24.26 -2.71
C LEU A 319 -3.25 25.45 -3.61
N ASP A 320 -2.95 26.60 -3.00
CA ASP A 320 -2.51 27.80 -3.70
C ASP A 320 -1.15 27.60 -4.39
N GLU A 321 -0.25 26.86 -3.76
CA GLU A 321 1.08 26.56 -4.30
C GLU A 321 1.02 25.60 -5.49
N TYR A 322 0.19 24.56 -5.47
CA TYR A 322 -0.07 23.68 -6.61
C TYR A 322 -0.70 24.45 -7.78
N GLN A 323 -1.69 25.30 -7.51
CA GLN A 323 -2.26 26.17 -8.54
C GLN A 323 -1.19 27.09 -9.15
N SER A 324 -0.33 27.67 -8.31
CA SER A 324 0.79 28.52 -8.75
C SER A 324 1.83 27.74 -9.55
N ALA A 325 1.99 26.45 -9.29
CA ALA A 325 2.85 25.53 -10.04
C ALA A 325 2.24 25.08 -11.39
N GLY A 326 0.96 25.39 -11.65
CA GLY A 326 0.29 25.11 -12.92
C GLY A 326 -0.80 24.04 -12.87
N TYR A 327 -1.14 23.52 -11.69
CA TYR A 327 -2.22 22.55 -11.54
C TYR A 327 -3.57 23.22 -11.70
N SER A 328 -4.45 22.56 -12.42
CA SER A 328 -5.88 22.82 -12.32
C SER A 328 -6.39 22.13 -11.07
N LEU A 329 -6.99 22.89 -10.15
CA LEU A 329 -7.57 22.36 -8.91
C LEU A 329 -9.07 22.11 -9.12
N VAL A 330 -9.54 20.94 -8.70
CA VAL A 330 -10.96 20.58 -8.59
C VAL A 330 -11.22 19.97 -7.22
N GLN A 331 -12.41 20.19 -6.67
CA GLN A 331 -12.79 19.68 -5.35
C GLN A 331 -14.13 18.96 -5.34
N THR A 332 -14.80 18.86 -6.50
CA THR A 332 -16.06 18.12 -6.62
C THR A 332 -16.13 17.33 -7.93
N ALA A 333 -17.01 16.33 -8.01
CA ALA A 333 -17.30 15.56 -9.23
C ALA A 333 -17.76 16.48 -10.36
N THR A 334 -18.63 17.43 -10.05
CA THR A 334 -19.10 18.44 -11.01
C THR A 334 -17.94 19.27 -11.59
N GLU A 335 -16.97 19.67 -10.77
CA GLU A 335 -15.79 20.41 -11.24
C GLU A 335 -14.85 19.53 -12.07
N LEU A 336 -14.66 18.27 -11.65
CA LEU A 336 -13.88 17.28 -12.39
C LEU A 336 -14.45 17.07 -13.79
N ASP A 337 -15.75 16.76 -13.91
CA ASP A 337 -16.42 16.59 -15.20
C ASP A 337 -16.31 17.85 -16.07
N ALA A 338 -16.51 19.04 -15.49
CA ALA A 338 -16.41 20.29 -16.22
C ALA A 338 -15.00 20.54 -16.79
N ILE A 339 -13.94 20.19 -16.07
CA ILE A 339 -12.56 20.30 -16.56
C ILE A 339 -12.28 19.29 -17.68
N ILE A 340 -12.69 18.03 -17.51
CA ILE A 340 -12.42 16.96 -18.48
C ILE A 340 -13.24 17.14 -19.77
N SER A 341 -14.46 17.65 -19.65
CA SER A 341 -15.33 17.97 -20.79
C SER A 341 -14.98 19.31 -21.48
N GLY A 342 -13.96 20.02 -21.00
CA GLY A 342 -13.53 21.31 -21.55
C GLY A 342 -12.89 21.22 -22.95
N GLU A 343 -12.79 22.37 -23.64
CA GLU A 343 -12.15 22.43 -24.97
C GLU A 343 -10.65 22.12 -24.95
N THR A 344 -10.00 22.29 -23.80
CA THR A 344 -8.57 22.05 -23.60
C THR A 344 -8.37 21.34 -22.28
N LEU A 345 -7.73 20.17 -22.34
CA LEU A 345 -7.37 19.40 -21.14
C LEU A 345 -6.20 20.07 -20.40
N PRO A 346 -6.16 20.00 -19.07
CA PRO A 346 -5.00 20.43 -18.30
C PRO A 346 -3.81 19.50 -18.56
N THR A 347 -2.59 19.95 -18.29
CA THR A 347 -1.39 19.10 -18.25
C THR A 347 -1.01 18.65 -16.83
N GLN A 348 -1.57 19.34 -15.84
CA GLN A 348 -1.43 19.06 -14.41
C GLN A 348 -2.80 19.24 -13.73
N LEU A 349 -3.26 18.23 -13.01
CA LEU A 349 -4.58 18.17 -12.39
C LEU A 349 -4.45 17.71 -10.94
N LEU A 350 -5.00 18.49 -10.02
CA LEU A 350 -5.12 18.17 -8.59
C LEU A 350 -6.60 18.13 -8.25
N GLY A 351 -7.10 16.97 -7.83
CA GLY A 351 -8.46 16.75 -7.37
C GLY A 351 -8.43 16.25 -5.93
N LEU A 352 -9.02 17.02 -5.01
CA LEU A 352 -9.11 16.69 -3.58
C LEU A 352 -10.56 16.82 -3.14
N PHE A 353 -11.24 15.68 -2.97
CA PHE A 353 -12.71 15.61 -2.87
C PHE A 353 -13.22 15.38 -1.44
N ASN A 354 -12.35 15.00 -0.51
CA ASN A 354 -12.63 14.79 0.91
C ASN A 354 -11.44 15.31 1.76
N ASP A 355 -11.64 15.58 3.05
CA ASP A 355 -10.52 15.86 3.97
C ASP A 355 -9.70 14.62 4.29
N GLY A 356 -10.32 13.44 4.37
CA GLY A 356 -9.69 12.12 4.54
C GLY A 356 -9.81 11.30 3.27
N GLY A 357 -10.08 9.99 3.38
CA GLY A 357 -10.51 9.17 2.25
C GLY A 357 -11.90 9.58 1.76
N LEU A 358 -12.26 9.24 0.53
CA LEU A 358 -13.63 9.40 0.02
C LEU A 358 -14.55 8.38 0.68
N GLU A 359 -15.83 8.71 0.78
CA GLU A 359 -16.83 7.75 1.27
C GLU A 359 -16.99 6.58 0.29
N GLY A 360 -17.17 5.38 0.83
CA GLY A 360 -17.32 4.14 0.06
C GLY A 360 -18.57 4.13 -0.84
N TRP A 361 -18.63 3.14 -1.74
CA TRP A 361 -19.70 3.09 -2.74
C TRP A 361 -21.10 3.00 -2.09
N LEU A 362 -21.24 2.19 -1.03
CA LEU A 362 -22.51 2.06 -0.30
C LEU A 362 -22.95 3.38 0.33
N ASP A 363 -22.02 4.12 0.93
CA ASP A 363 -22.30 5.37 1.63
C ASP A 363 -22.68 6.50 0.68
N VAL A 364 -22.23 6.46 -0.58
CA VAL A 364 -22.68 7.40 -1.61
C VAL A 364 -24.02 7.00 -2.22
N ASN A 365 -24.22 5.71 -2.50
CA ASN A 365 -25.29 5.27 -3.41
C ASN A 365 -26.49 4.62 -2.71
N VAL A 366 -26.29 4.05 -1.51
CA VAL A 366 -27.33 3.34 -0.74
C VAL A 366 -27.68 4.09 0.54
N TYR A 367 -26.68 4.61 1.27
CA TYR A 367 -26.82 5.34 2.53
C TYR A 367 -26.26 6.77 2.44
N PRO A 368 -26.79 7.63 1.54
CA PRO A 368 -26.24 8.96 1.22
C PRO A 368 -26.16 9.92 2.42
N GLU A 369 -26.84 9.63 3.53
CA GLU A 369 -26.66 10.34 4.80
C GLU A 369 -25.23 10.24 5.35
N ASN A 370 -24.50 9.16 5.06
CA ASN A 370 -23.11 8.97 5.49
C ASN A 370 -22.14 9.86 4.71
N ALA A 371 -22.53 10.31 3.51
CA ALA A 371 -21.76 11.21 2.66
C ALA A 371 -22.23 12.68 2.71
N GLU A 372 -22.96 13.10 3.77
CA GLU A 372 -23.58 14.43 3.81
C GLU A 372 -22.60 15.60 3.79
N ASP A 373 -21.38 15.40 4.30
CA ASP A 373 -20.31 16.40 4.29
C ASP A 373 -19.63 16.53 2.91
N TYR A 374 -19.62 15.45 2.12
CA TYR A 374 -18.97 15.37 0.80
C TYR A 374 -19.88 14.75 -0.30
N PRO A 375 -21.09 15.30 -0.54
CA PRO A 375 -22.10 14.65 -1.38
C PRO A 375 -21.85 14.77 -2.91
N ASP A 376 -20.88 15.58 -3.34
CA ASP A 376 -20.50 15.79 -4.75
C ASP A 376 -19.06 15.29 -4.98
N GLN A 377 -18.74 14.09 -4.47
CA GLN A 377 -17.46 13.41 -4.71
C GLN A 377 -17.56 12.46 -5.92
N PRO A 378 -16.49 12.33 -6.74
CA PRO A 378 -16.49 11.38 -7.85
C PRO A 378 -16.18 9.97 -7.36
N GLY A 379 -16.71 8.96 -8.06
CA GLY A 379 -16.30 7.56 -7.85
C GLY A 379 -14.92 7.25 -8.45
N LEU A 380 -14.35 6.10 -8.11
CA LEU A 380 -13.05 5.63 -8.62
C LEU A 380 -13.06 5.49 -10.15
N VAL A 381 -14.19 5.06 -10.71
CA VAL A 381 -14.40 4.98 -12.18
C VAL A 381 -14.22 6.35 -12.84
N GLU A 382 -14.82 7.38 -12.26
CA GLU A 382 -14.82 8.75 -12.80
C GLU A 382 -13.43 9.37 -12.69
N MET A 383 -12.76 9.20 -11.54
CA MET A 383 -11.38 9.65 -11.36
C MET A 383 -10.42 8.95 -12.33
N THR A 384 -10.56 7.64 -12.52
CA THR A 384 -9.75 6.88 -13.47
C THR A 384 -9.93 7.39 -14.89
N LEU A 385 -11.17 7.55 -15.34
CA LEU A 385 -11.49 8.05 -16.69
C LEU A 385 -11.09 9.51 -16.88
N ALA A 386 -11.03 10.32 -15.82
CA ALA A 386 -10.53 11.69 -15.86
C ALA A 386 -8.99 11.74 -16.00
N ALA A 387 -8.26 10.87 -15.31
CA ALA A 387 -6.80 10.84 -15.34
C ALA A 387 -6.23 10.43 -16.71
N LEU A 388 -6.82 9.40 -17.33
CA LEU A 388 -6.34 8.81 -18.59
C LEU A 388 -6.14 9.82 -19.74
N PRO A 389 -7.12 10.66 -20.13
CA PRO A 389 -6.94 11.61 -21.22
C PRO A 389 -5.93 12.71 -20.89
N VAL A 390 -5.82 13.12 -19.62
CA VAL A 390 -4.83 14.12 -19.18
C VAL A 390 -3.41 13.57 -19.36
N LEU A 391 -3.15 12.36 -18.87
CA LEU A 391 -1.84 11.69 -18.94
C LEU A 391 -1.44 11.30 -20.36
N ASN A 392 -2.39 10.83 -21.18
CA ASN A 392 -2.10 10.35 -22.54
C ASN A 392 -1.72 11.47 -23.52
N GLN A 393 -1.80 12.75 -23.13
CA GLN A 393 -1.24 13.87 -23.89
C GLN A 393 0.28 13.77 -24.04
N ASN A 394 0.98 13.12 -23.10
CA ASN A 394 2.43 12.99 -23.16
C ASN A 394 2.85 11.95 -24.21
N PRO A 395 3.58 12.34 -25.28
CA PRO A 395 4.00 11.41 -26.32
C PRO A 395 4.91 10.28 -25.81
N ASN A 396 5.63 10.50 -24.71
CA ASN A 396 6.54 9.54 -24.10
C ASN A 396 5.83 8.43 -23.32
N GLY A 397 4.52 8.56 -23.12
CA GLY A 397 3.70 7.60 -22.37
C GLY A 397 3.47 8.03 -20.92
N PHE A 398 2.75 7.17 -20.18
CA PHE A 398 2.39 7.44 -18.79
C PHE A 398 2.44 6.20 -17.90
N PHE A 399 2.59 6.44 -16.60
CA PHE A 399 2.28 5.51 -15.52
C PHE A 399 1.10 6.07 -14.72
N LEU A 400 0.08 5.25 -14.51
CA LEU A 400 -1.06 5.56 -13.66
C LEU A 400 -1.21 4.48 -12.59
N MET A 401 -1.21 4.88 -11.32
CA MET A 401 -1.70 4.03 -10.24
C MET A 401 -3.18 4.34 -10.00
N VAL A 402 -4.01 3.31 -9.94
CA VAL A 402 -5.41 3.41 -9.52
C VAL A 402 -5.59 2.55 -8.28
N GLU A 403 -6.09 3.13 -7.21
CA GLU A 403 -6.21 2.48 -5.91
C GLU A 403 -7.66 2.50 -5.42
N ASP A 404 -8.13 1.34 -4.94
CA ASP A 404 -9.26 1.26 -4.02
C ASP A 404 -8.73 0.96 -2.61
N ASP A 405 -8.60 2.01 -1.80
CA ASP A 405 -8.11 2.03 -0.41
C ASP A 405 -9.22 1.66 0.58
N TYR A 406 -10.47 1.94 0.20
CA TYR A 406 -11.63 1.71 1.07
C TYR A 406 -11.91 0.22 1.31
N ILE A 407 -11.44 -0.68 0.42
CA ILE A 407 -11.51 -2.13 0.66
C ILE A 407 -10.80 -2.50 1.97
N ASP A 408 -9.58 -2.00 2.19
CA ASP A 408 -8.82 -2.29 3.40
C ASP A 408 -9.48 -1.67 4.64
N SER A 409 -9.91 -0.40 4.53
CA SER A 409 -10.63 0.31 5.59
C SER A 409 -11.88 -0.47 6.06
N ALA A 410 -12.71 -0.92 5.13
CA ALA A 410 -13.91 -1.70 5.43
C ALA A 410 -13.58 -3.08 6.02
N LEU A 411 -12.52 -3.74 5.53
CA LEU A 411 -12.09 -5.03 6.06
C LEU A 411 -11.60 -4.92 7.50
N HIS A 412 -10.84 -3.86 7.84
CA HIS A 412 -10.36 -3.61 9.20
C HIS A 412 -11.48 -3.60 10.24
N VAL A 413 -12.55 -2.85 9.95
CA VAL A 413 -13.74 -2.74 10.80
C VAL A 413 -14.77 -3.86 10.62
N LEU A 414 -14.39 -4.94 9.93
CA LEU A 414 -15.21 -6.14 9.73
C LEU A 414 -16.48 -5.91 8.90
N ASP A 415 -16.50 -4.86 8.07
CA ASP A 415 -17.63 -4.53 7.19
C ASP A 415 -17.49 -5.20 5.81
N THR A 416 -18.02 -6.41 5.73
CA THR A 416 -17.94 -7.25 4.52
C THR A 416 -18.69 -6.62 3.34
N ASP A 417 -19.87 -6.04 3.55
CA ASP A 417 -20.71 -5.55 2.46
C ASP A 417 -20.10 -4.30 1.81
N ARG A 418 -19.53 -3.39 2.61
CA ARG A 418 -18.74 -2.26 2.11
C ARG A 418 -17.51 -2.71 1.34
N ALA A 419 -16.75 -3.67 1.88
CA ALA A 419 -15.60 -4.23 1.17
C ALA A 419 -15.99 -4.87 -0.19
N ILE A 420 -17.12 -5.57 -0.24
CA ILE A 420 -17.65 -6.16 -1.49
C ILE A 420 -18.09 -5.07 -2.48
N ALA A 421 -18.80 -4.04 -2.01
CA ALA A 421 -19.26 -2.94 -2.87
C ALA A 421 -18.09 -2.21 -3.53
N ASN A 422 -17.04 -1.93 -2.77
CA ASN A 422 -15.83 -1.31 -3.28
C ASN A 422 -15.02 -2.26 -4.17
N ALA A 423 -14.98 -3.57 -3.89
CA ALA A 423 -14.41 -4.54 -4.84
C ALA A 423 -15.15 -4.56 -6.20
N ILE A 424 -16.47 -4.30 -6.21
CA ILE A 424 -17.23 -4.10 -7.45
C ILE A 424 -16.82 -2.77 -8.10
N GLU A 425 -16.72 -1.66 -7.36
CA GLU A 425 -16.29 -0.37 -7.90
C GLU A 425 -14.90 -0.43 -8.53
N PHE A 426 -13.94 -1.07 -7.86
CA PHE A 426 -12.61 -1.35 -8.38
C PHE A 426 -12.66 -2.12 -9.70
N GLU A 427 -13.50 -3.16 -9.79
CA GLU A 427 -13.72 -3.90 -11.03
C GLU A 427 -14.31 -3.03 -12.15
N ARG A 428 -15.26 -2.15 -11.82
CA ARG A 428 -15.84 -1.20 -12.78
C ARG A 428 -14.78 -0.23 -13.32
N ALA A 429 -13.87 0.24 -12.46
CA ALA A 429 -12.78 1.13 -12.86
C ALA A 429 -11.81 0.43 -13.82
N ILE A 430 -11.47 -0.84 -13.55
CA ILE A 430 -10.65 -1.66 -14.45
C ILE A 430 -11.33 -1.87 -15.80
N ALA A 431 -12.63 -2.24 -15.80
CA ALA A 431 -13.39 -2.45 -17.02
C ALA A 431 -13.42 -1.19 -17.90
N ALA A 432 -13.68 -0.03 -17.28
CA ALA A 432 -13.73 1.25 -17.97
C ALA A 432 -12.36 1.67 -18.54
N ALA A 433 -11.29 1.50 -17.77
CA ALA A 433 -9.93 1.80 -18.23
C ALA A 433 -9.47 0.84 -19.34
N TYR A 434 -9.80 -0.46 -19.23
CA TYR A 434 -9.53 -1.42 -20.28
C TYR A 434 -10.23 -1.02 -21.59
N GLU A 435 -11.53 -0.72 -21.56
CA GLU A 435 -12.24 -0.25 -22.76
C GLU A 435 -11.61 1.04 -23.34
N TRP A 436 -11.27 2.00 -22.48
CA TRP A 436 -10.66 3.26 -22.90
C TRP A 436 -9.29 3.05 -23.55
N THR A 437 -8.43 2.20 -22.96
CA THR A 437 -7.08 1.93 -23.50
C THR A 437 -7.14 1.22 -24.84
N GLN A 438 -8.08 0.30 -25.05
CA GLN A 438 -8.27 -0.35 -26.35
C GLN A 438 -8.59 0.65 -27.47
N ALA A 439 -9.28 1.75 -27.16
CA ALA A 439 -9.62 2.78 -28.13
C ALA A 439 -8.53 3.86 -28.29
N ASN A 440 -7.81 4.21 -27.21
CA ASN A 440 -7.01 5.44 -27.15
C ASN A 440 -5.51 5.20 -26.90
N ALA A 441 -5.14 4.04 -26.36
CA ALA A 441 -3.80 3.72 -25.90
C ALA A 441 -3.54 2.20 -25.92
N PRO A 442 -3.61 1.52 -27.08
CA PRO A 442 -3.56 0.05 -27.15
C PRO A 442 -2.20 -0.55 -26.76
N ASP A 443 -1.14 0.26 -26.73
CA ASP A 443 0.20 -0.14 -26.27
C ASP A 443 0.35 0.04 -24.74
N THR A 444 -0.68 -0.33 -23.96
CA THR A 444 -0.71 -0.19 -22.49
C THR A 444 -0.61 -1.56 -21.83
N LEU A 445 0.31 -1.69 -20.87
CA LEU A 445 0.29 -2.78 -19.90
C LEU A 445 -0.69 -2.41 -18.79
N ILE A 446 -1.63 -3.31 -18.48
CA ILE A 446 -2.49 -3.20 -17.30
C ILE A 446 -2.13 -4.36 -16.37
N VAL A 447 -1.87 -4.03 -15.09
CA VAL A 447 -1.63 -5.00 -14.02
C VAL A 447 -2.61 -4.70 -12.89
N VAL A 448 -3.28 -5.72 -12.39
CA VAL A 448 -4.22 -5.66 -11.26
C VAL A 448 -3.66 -6.54 -10.15
N THR A 449 -3.56 -5.99 -8.94
CA THR A 449 -3.08 -6.73 -7.76
C THR A 449 -3.56 -6.08 -6.46
N ALA A 450 -3.04 -6.56 -5.34
CA ALA A 450 -3.15 -5.95 -4.01
C ALA A 450 -1.75 -5.86 -3.39
N ASP A 451 -1.57 -4.98 -2.43
CA ASP A 451 -0.36 -4.77 -1.63
C ASP A 451 -0.17 -5.83 -0.53
N HIS A 452 -1.26 -6.28 0.08
CA HIS A 452 -1.30 -7.38 1.03
C HIS A 452 -2.62 -8.17 0.99
N GLY A 453 -2.60 -9.34 1.61
CA GLY A 453 -3.80 -10.13 1.84
C GLY A 453 -4.46 -9.76 3.16
N PHE A 454 -5.65 -10.31 3.37
CA PHE A 454 -6.43 -10.10 4.59
C PHE A 454 -6.83 -11.44 5.22
N GLY A 455 -7.44 -11.41 6.40
CA GLY A 455 -7.97 -12.61 7.06
C GLY A 455 -9.32 -13.10 6.53
N PHE A 456 -9.93 -12.42 5.55
CA PHE A 456 -11.33 -12.65 5.16
C PHE A 456 -11.57 -13.92 4.31
N ASP A 457 -12.65 -14.66 4.59
CA ASP A 457 -13.12 -15.79 3.77
C ASP A 457 -14.65 -15.96 3.87
N VAL A 458 -15.24 -16.74 2.95
CA VAL A 458 -16.67 -17.09 2.91
C VAL A 458 -16.82 -18.59 3.13
N TYR A 459 -17.49 -18.99 4.21
CA TYR A 459 -17.58 -20.39 4.63
C TYR A 459 -18.97 -21.02 4.46
N GLY A 460 -19.99 -20.23 4.12
CA GLY A 460 -21.36 -20.70 3.92
C GLY A 460 -22.30 -19.59 3.46
N THR A 461 -23.59 -19.78 3.67
CA THR A 461 -24.64 -18.75 3.50
C THR A 461 -25.50 -18.67 4.74
N VAL A 462 -26.28 -17.60 4.88
CA VAL A 462 -27.18 -17.41 6.03
C VAL A 462 -28.61 -17.23 5.53
N ASP A 463 -29.56 -18.03 6.03
CA ASP A 463 -31.00 -17.74 5.89
C ASP A 463 -31.35 -16.62 6.88
N VAL A 464 -31.47 -15.40 6.36
CA VAL A 464 -31.63 -14.18 7.16
C VAL A 464 -32.95 -14.17 7.92
N GLU A 465 -34.03 -14.73 7.34
CA GLU A 465 -35.32 -14.81 8.01
C GLU A 465 -35.25 -15.78 9.21
N ALA A 466 -34.62 -16.95 9.03
CA ALA A 466 -34.42 -17.92 10.10
C ALA A 466 -33.49 -17.39 11.19
N PHE A 467 -32.41 -16.70 10.81
CA PHE A 467 -31.44 -16.09 11.74
C PHE A 467 -32.14 -15.05 12.61
N ASN A 468 -32.87 -14.12 11.99
CA ASN A 468 -33.58 -13.06 12.70
C ASN A 468 -34.74 -13.56 13.57
N ALA A 469 -35.36 -14.69 13.21
CA ALA A 469 -36.46 -15.29 13.97
C ALA A 469 -35.99 -16.12 15.19
N ALA A 470 -34.69 -16.44 15.29
CA ALA A 470 -34.16 -17.27 16.36
C ALA A 470 -34.20 -16.58 17.73
N GLU A 471 -34.62 -17.32 18.76
CA GLU A 471 -34.70 -16.80 20.14
C GLU A 471 -33.35 -16.88 20.90
N ASP A 472 -32.38 -17.65 20.39
CA ASP A 472 -31.07 -17.86 21.00
C ASP A 472 -29.95 -18.10 19.96
N ASN A 473 -28.69 -18.13 20.42
CA ASN A 473 -27.53 -18.29 19.54
C ASN A 473 -27.50 -19.64 18.83
N ASN A 474 -28.07 -20.71 19.40
CA ASN A 474 -28.09 -22.00 18.70
C ASN A 474 -29.02 -21.93 17.50
N GLY A 475 -30.18 -21.29 17.63
CA GLY A 475 -31.08 -21.06 16.50
C GLY A 475 -30.47 -20.18 15.42
N ARG A 476 -29.68 -19.16 15.79
CA ARG A 476 -28.92 -18.33 14.84
C ARG A 476 -27.85 -19.14 14.11
N LEU A 477 -27.08 -19.95 14.84
CA LEU A 477 -26.09 -20.85 14.25
C LEU A 477 -26.73 -21.91 13.33
N ASP A 478 -27.92 -22.42 13.67
CA ASP A 478 -28.69 -23.35 12.83
C ASP A 478 -29.20 -22.70 11.52
N ALA A 479 -29.23 -21.36 11.44
CA ALA A 479 -29.58 -20.62 10.22
C ALA A 479 -28.39 -20.39 9.28
N ILE A 480 -27.17 -20.72 9.72
CA ILE A 480 -25.97 -20.70 8.89
C ILE A 480 -25.92 -22.02 8.12
N GLU A 481 -26.13 -21.91 6.81
CA GLU A 481 -26.19 -23.01 5.86
C GLU A 481 -24.77 -23.37 5.39
N LEU A 482 -24.38 -24.64 5.58
CA LEU A 482 -23.06 -25.16 5.21
C LEU A 482 -23.15 -26.23 4.12
N GLU A 483 -22.05 -26.45 3.39
CA GLU A 483 -21.90 -27.51 2.38
C GLU A 483 -23.10 -27.66 1.42
N ASP A 484 -23.90 -28.73 1.55
CA ASP A 484 -25.04 -29.01 0.66
C ASP A 484 -26.28 -28.18 0.96
N GLU A 485 -26.31 -27.51 2.12
CA GLU A 485 -27.36 -26.57 2.51
C GLU A 485 -27.05 -25.14 2.05
N ALA A 486 -25.78 -24.81 1.78
CA ALA A 486 -25.34 -23.48 1.35
C ALA A 486 -25.87 -23.15 -0.07
N LEU A 487 -27.06 -22.58 -0.14
CA LEU A 487 -27.69 -22.19 -1.41
C LEU A 487 -27.11 -20.86 -1.92
N PRO A 488 -27.21 -20.54 -3.23
CA PRO A 488 -26.76 -19.25 -3.74
C PRO A 488 -27.41 -18.09 -2.99
N PRO A 489 -26.66 -17.02 -2.66
CA PRO A 489 -27.25 -15.82 -2.05
C PRO A 489 -28.27 -15.18 -3.00
N THR A 490 -29.19 -14.39 -2.45
CA THR A 490 -30.35 -13.86 -3.20
C THR A 490 -30.17 -12.41 -3.66
N TYR A 491 -28.92 -11.99 -3.91
CA TYR A 491 -28.64 -10.72 -4.59
C TYR A 491 -29.17 -10.77 -6.03
N GLU A 492 -29.88 -9.72 -6.45
CA GLU A 492 -30.40 -9.56 -7.81
C GLU A 492 -29.92 -8.21 -8.36
N ASP A 493 -29.34 -8.22 -9.57
CA ASP A 493 -29.02 -7.03 -10.36
C ASP A 493 -30.06 -6.95 -11.50
N GLY A 494 -31.11 -6.16 -11.29
CA GLY A 494 -32.25 -6.07 -12.19
C GLY A 494 -32.06 -5.05 -13.31
N ASP A 495 -31.23 -4.02 -13.09
CA ASP A 495 -31.02 -2.92 -14.03
C ASP A 495 -29.71 -3.04 -14.84
N GLY A 496 -28.83 -3.97 -14.47
CA GLY A 496 -27.60 -4.32 -15.17
C GLY A 496 -26.44 -3.37 -14.88
N ASP A 497 -26.46 -2.67 -13.75
CA ASP A 497 -25.39 -1.78 -13.31
C ASP A 497 -24.27 -2.49 -12.51
N TYR A 498 -24.42 -3.82 -12.32
CA TYR A 498 -23.52 -4.73 -11.61
C TYR A 498 -23.57 -4.67 -10.08
N TYR A 499 -24.41 -3.81 -9.50
CA TYR A 499 -24.66 -3.79 -8.07
C TYR A 499 -26.00 -4.48 -7.76
N PRO A 500 -26.17 -5.03 -6.55
CA PRO A 500 -27.47 -5.54 -6.14
C PRO A 500 -28.51 -4.40 -6.07
N ASP A 501 -29.74 -4.66 -6.56
CA ASP A 501 -30.90 -3.78 -6.40
C ASP A 501 -31.22 -3.50 -4.92
N THR A 502 -30.84 -4.44 -4.04
CA THR A 502 -30.93 -4.33 -2.58
C THR A 502 -29.82 -5.16 -1.93
N TRP A 503 -29.24 -4.63 -0.86
CA TRP A 503 -28.29 -5.33 0.00
C TRP A 503 -28.97 -6.07 1.16
N ASP A 504 -30.20 -5.69 1.51
CA ASP A 504 -31.09 -6.46 2.39
C ASP A 504 -31.69 -7.64 1.61
N VAL A 505 -31.09 -8.82 1.77
CA VAL A 505 -31.43 -10.05 1.03
C VAL A 505 -31.85 -11.18 1.96
N SER A 506 -32.76 -12.04 1.48
CA SER A 506 -33.24 -13.20 2.27
C SER A 506 -32.18 -14.27 2.53
N ARG A 507 -31.13 -14.32 1.72
CA ARG A 507 -29.96 -15.17 1.92
C ARG A 507 -28.69 -14.42 1.53
N THR A 508 -27.78 -14.29 2.48
CA THR A 508 -26.50 -13.60 2.36
C THR A 508 -25.32 -14.60 2.51
N LEU A 509 -24.09 -14.11 2.39
CA LEU A 509 -22.87 -14.86 2.59
C LEU A 509 -22.55 -14.98 4.09
N ALA A 510 -22.12 -16.16 4.53
CA ALA A 510 -21.55 -16.32 5.86
C ALA A 510 -20.03 -16.10 5.78
N THR A 511 -19.55 -15.00 6.36
CA THR A 511 -18.15 -14.55 6.24
C THR A 511 -17.40 -14.62 7.57
N THR A 512 -16.07 -14.63 7.50
CA THR A 512 -15.23 -14.72 8.70
C THR A 512 -13.88 -14.06 8.47
N PHE A 513 -13.20 -13.72 9.57
CA PHE A 513 -11.91 -13.05 9.58
C PHE A 513 -10.89 -13.89 10.37
N GLY A 514 -9.67 -14.02 9.85
CA GLY A 514 -8.59 -14.76 10.50
C GLY A 514 -7.98 -14.09 11.75
N SER A 515 -8.26 -12.80 11.93
CA SER A 515 -7.89 -11.98 13.07
C SER A 515 -9.01 -10.99 13.33
N HIS A 516 -9.52 -10.90 14.56
CA HIS A 516 -10.56 -9.94 14.95
C HIS A 516 -10.65 -9.84 16.49
N PRO A 517 -11.13 -8.69 17.01
CA PRO A 517 -11.49 -8.55 18.42
C PRO A 517 -12.76 -9.35 18.77
N ASP A 518 -13.26 -9.20 19.99
CA ASP A 518 -14.64 -9.61 20.31
C ASP A 518 -15.59 -8.68 19.54
N TYR A 519 -16.50 -9.24 18.75
CA TYR A 519 -17.53 -8.47 18.03
C TYR A 519 -18.78 -9.32 17.85
N THR A 520 -19.90 -8.67 17.58
CA THR A 520 -21.16 -9.35 17.24
C THR A 520 -21.36 -9.34 15.73
N GLU A 521 -21.79 -10.46 15.15
CA GLU A 521 -21.99 -10.60 13.70
C GLU A 521 -23.42 -11.05 13.38
N ASP A 522 -24.14 -10.31 12.54
CA ASP A 522 -25.48 -10.68 12.07
C ASP A 522 -25.60 -11.00 10.57
N PHE A 523 -24.50 -10.84 9.84
CA PHE A 523 -24.29 -11.09 8.40
C PHE A 523 -25.09 -10.19 7.45
N GLN A 524 -25.72 -9.14 7.97
CA GLN A 524 -26.52 -8.20 7.20
C GLN A 524 -25.80 -6.88 7.01
N VAL A 525 -26.16 -6.17 5.94
CA VAL A 525 -25.60 -4.86 5.64
C VAL A 525 -25.92 -3.85 6.76
N SER A 526 -24.88 -3.21 7.29
CA SER A 526 -25.05 -2.13 8.26
C SER A 526 -25.36 -0.79 7.58
N PRO A 527 -26.35 0.00 8.06
CA PRO A 527 -26.66 1.33 7.51
C PRO A 527 -25.53 2.36 7.60
N SER A 528 -24.55 2.14 8.46
CA SER A 528 -23.32 2.94 8.58
C SER A 528 -22.11 2.01 8.63
N GLU A 529 -20.92 2.55 8.46
CA GLU A 529 -19.69 1.79 8.71
C GLU A 529 -19.76 1.16 10.12
N ARG A 530 -19.26 -0.07 10.22
CA ARG A 530 -19.29 -0.83 11.47
C ARG A 530 -18.34 -0.23 12.50
N GLU A 531 -18.77 -0.31 13.75
CA GLU A 531 -17.95 -0.01 14.92
C GLU A 531 -17.90 -1.27 15.78
N PRO A 532 -17.09 -2.29 15.44
CA PRO A 532 -17.18 -3.62 16.06
C PRO A 532 -16.86 -3.62 17.56
N VAL A 533 -16.08 -2.64 18.01
CA VAL A 533 -15.67 -2.50 19.41
C VAL A 533 -15.84 -1.09 19.96
N VAL A 534 -15.92 -1.00 21.28
CA VAL A 534 -15.84 0.25 22.04
C VAL A 534 -14.81 0.13 23.17
N PRO A 535 -14.13 1.22 23.56
CA PRO A 535 -13.17 1.19 24.65
C PRO A 535 -13.87 0.92 25.99
N VAL A 536 -13.23 0.12 26.86
CA VAL A 536 -13.72 -0.17 28.22
C VAL A 536 -13.73 1.07 29.11
N ASP A 537 -12.70 1.92 28.97
CA ASP A 537 -12.55 3.23 29.58
C ASP A 537 -11.68 4.09 28.64
N GLU A 538 -11.90 5.40 28.59
CA GLU A 538 -11.14 6.34 27.73
C GLU A 538 -9.63 6.39 28.08
N GLU A 539 -9.24 5.88 29.25
CA GLU A 539 -7.84 5.87 29.74
C GLU A 539 -7.10 4.53 29.53
N GLU A 540 -7.78 3.45 29.15
CA GLU A 540 -7.21 2.10 29.01
C GLU A 540 -7.29 1.63 27.54
N ASN A 541 -6.21 1.05 27.01
CA ASN A 541 -6.20 0.41 25.69
C ASN A 541 -6.80 -1.01 25.79
N GLU A 542 -8.05 -1.10 26.22
CA GLU A 542 -8.79 -2.36 26.31
C GLU A 542 -10.14 -2.15 25.62
N PHE A 543 -10.47 -3.04 24.70
CA PHE A 543 -11.67 -2.96 23.86
C PHE A 543 -12.64 -4.10 24.18
N ILE A 544 -13.93 -3.82 24.02
CA ILE A 544 -15.00 -4.81 24.13
C ILE A 544 -15.95 -4.69 22.95
N ASP A 545 -16.61 -5.80 22.62
CA ASP A 545 -17.72 -5.87 21.66
C ASP A 545 -18.71 -4.70 21.85
N ASN A 546 -19.01 -4.00 20.74
CA ASN A 546 -19.96 -2.92 20.72
C ASN A 546 -21.40 -3.47 20.68
N PRO A 547 -22.18 -3.34 21.78
CA PRO A 547 -23.53 -3.90 21.82
C PRO A 547 -24.53 -3.20 20.88
N ASP A 548 -24.16 -2.04 20.34
CA ASP A 548 -25.00 -1.24 19.46
C ASP A 548 -24.71 -1.49 17.96
N ASP A 549 -23.61 -2.18 17.60
CA ASP A 549 -23.23 -2.49 16.20
C ASP A 549 -24.21 -3.50 15.57
N ASP A 550 -24.24 -4.73 16.09
CA ASP A 550 -25.12 -5.81 15.60
C ASP A 550 -25.98 -6.41 16.73
N PRO A 551 -27.01 -5.72 17.23
CA PRO A 551 -27.74 -6.13 18.44
C PRO A 551 -28.49 -7.47 18.31
N ASN A 552 -28.65 -8.00 17.10
CA ASN A 552 -29.29 -9.29 16.83
C ASN A 552 -28.30 -10.38 16.39
N GLY A 553 -27.00 -10.14 16.43
CA GLY A 553 -26.00 -11.07 15.93
C GLY A 553 -25.56 -12.15 16.93
N ILE A 554 -24.50 -12.85 16.55
CA ILE A 554 -23.78 -13.83 17.37
C ILE A 554 -22.41 -13.28 17.74
N VAL A 555 -22.04 -13.42 19.03
CA VAL A 555 -20.71 -13.03 19.51
C VAL A 555 -19.66 -13.94 18.87
N GLN A 556 -18.70 -13.31 18.21
CA GLN A 556 -17.45 -13.90 17.74
C GLN A 556 -16.39 -13.63 18.79
N VAL A 557 -15.73 -14.69 19.26
CA VAL A 557 -14.74 -14.59 20.34
C VAL A 557 -13.39 -14.18 19.77
N GLU A 558 -12.79 -13.14 20.35
CA GLU A 558 -11.49 -12.57 19.99
C GLU A 558 -10.41 -13.64 19.80
N ASN A 559 -9.54 -13.40 18.83
CA ASN A 559 -8.38 -14.25 18.56
C ASN A 559 -7.06 -13.45 18.43
N ILE A 560 -7.11 -12.18 18.81
CA ILE A 560 -6.01 -11.21 18.86
C ILE A 560 -5.75 -10.78 20.32
N PRO A 561 -4.66 -10.03 20.61
CA PRO A 561 -4.48 -9.37 21.90
C PRO A 561 -5.62 -8.39 22.24
N ILE A 562 -5.92 -8.24 23.54
CA ILE A 562 -7.06 -7.45 24.06
C ILE A 562 -6.98 -5.93 23.79
N ASP A 563 -5.80 -5.47 23.39
CA ASP A 563 -5.54 -4.08 22.98
C ASP A 563 -5.69 -3.87 21.48
N GLY A 564 -6.07 -4.89 20.72
CA GLY A 564 -6.44 -4.78 19.31
C GLY A 564 -7.92 -4.48 19.12
N GLU A 565 -8.23 -3.51 18.27
CA GLU A 565 -9.59 -3.03 17.99
C GLU A 565 -10.12 -3.47 16.62
N ASP A 566 -9.23 -3.93 15.73
CA ASP A 566 -9.54 -4.25 14.34
C ASP A 566 -9.13 -5.67 13.97
N SER A 567 -9.52 -6.09 12.77
CA SER A 567 -8.80 -7.14 12.06
C SER A 567 -7.46 -6.65 11.49
N TYR A 568 -6.59 -7.56 11.07
CA TYR A 568 -5.24 -7.24 10.60
C TYR A 568 -4.95 -7.91 9.25
N HIS A 569 -3.95 -7.36 8.56
CA HIS A 569 -3.42 -7.93 7.33
C HIS A 569 -2.91 -9.36 7.55
N SER A 570 -2.83 -10.13 6.47
CA SER A 570 -2.40 -11.52 6.50
C SER A 570 -1.20 -11.82 5.61
N MET A 571 -0.61 -12.99 5.81
CA MET A 571 0.52 -13.52 5.01
C MET A 571 0.08 -14.06 3.64
N THR A 572 -1.20 -13.96 3.28
CA THR A 572 -1.75 -14.58 2.07
C THR A 572 -1.11 -13.97 0.82
N ASP A 573 -0.63 -14.84 -0.09
CA ASP A 573 -0.21 -14.41 -1.43
C ASP A 573 -1.40 -13.81 -2.18
N VAL A 574 -1.22 -12.61 -2.75
CA VAL A 574 -2.29 -11.86 -3.42
C VAL A 574 -2.31 -12.13 -4.92
N PRO A 575 -3.48 -12.06 -5.59
CA PRO A 575 -3.58 -12.35 -7.00
C PRO A 575 -2.94 -11.27 -7.87
N ILE A 576 -2.49 -11.68 -9.06
CA ILE A 576 -2.06 -10.79 -10.13
C ILE A 576 -2.84 -11.14 -11.38
N TYR A 577 -3.42 -10.14 -12.04
CA TYR A 577 -4.01 -10.26 -13.37
C TYR A 577 -3.36 -9.24 -14.29
N ALA A 578 -2.91 -9.64 -15.48
CA ALA A 578 -2.23 -8.73 -16.39
C ALA A 578 -2.59 -8.95 -17.86
N THR A 579 -2.66 -7.85 -18.61
CA THR A 579 -2.85 -7.87 -20.06
C THR A 579 -2.06 -6.76 -20.76
N GLY A 580 -1.74 -6.96 -22.03
CA GLY A 580 -1.01 -6.02 -22.86
C GLY A 580 0.49 -6.31 -22.94
N PRO A 581 1.27 -5.42 -23.56
CA PRO A 581 2.69 -5.66 -23.80
C PRO A 581 3.49 -5.87 -22.49
N GLY A 582 4.07 -7.06 -22.34
CA GLY A 582 4.88 -7.42 -21.15
C GLY A 582 4.12 -8.12 -20.03
N ALA A 583 2.81 -8.35 -20.19
CA ALA A 583 1.98 -9.05 -19.23
C ALA A 583 2.52 -10.45 -18.87
N ASP A 584 3.20 -11.13 -19.81
CA ASP A 584 3.77 -12.47 -19.65
C ASP A 584 4.74 -12.60 -18.46
N PHE A 585 5.28 -11.48 -17.96
CA PHE A 585 6.11 -11.47 -16.76
C PHE A 585 5.33 -11.83 -15.47
N PHE A 586 4.04 -11.50 -15.45
CA PHE A 586 3.16 -11.56 -14.28
C PHE A 586 2.36 -12.86 -14.20
N GLY A 587 2.37 -13.71 -15.23
CA GLY A 587 1.68 -15.01 -15.28
C GLY A 587 2.32 -16.13 -14.44
N ARG A 588 2.85 -15.80 -13.26
CA ARG A 588 3.59 -16.72 -12.37
C ARG A 588 3.58 -16.24 -10.93
N VAL A 589 4.11 -17.06 -10.01
CA VAL A 589 4.32 -16.65 -8.62
C VAL A 589 5.62 -15.85 -8.52
N ILE A 590 5.53 -14.59 -8.07
CA ILE A 590 6.66 -13.65 -7.94
C ILE A 590 6.71 -13.02 -6.54
N GLU A 591 7.83 -12.42 -6.18
CA GLU A 591 7.87 -11.48 -5.04
C GLU A 591 7.26 -10.14 -5.46
N ASN A 592 6.62 -9.41 -4.55
CA ASN A 592 6.07 -8.08 -4.87
C ASN A 592 7.13 -7.12 -5.48
N ARG A 593 8.39 -7.17 -5.02
CA ARG A 593 9.48 -6.37 -5.62
C ARG A 593 9.71 -6.62 -7.12
N GLU A 594 9.24 -7.75 -7.66
CA GLU A 594 9.38 -8.07 -9.09
C GLU A 594 8.50 -7.20 -9.98
N PHE A 595 7.48 -6.52 -9.43
CA PHE A 595 6.66 -5.57 -10.19
C PHE A 595 7.50 -4.46 -10.80
N PHE A 596 8.44 -3.90 -10.03
CA PHE A 596 9.42 -2.91 -10.54
C PHE A 596 10.10 -3.42 -11.82
N PHE A 597 10.70 -4.61 -11.76
CA PHE A 597 11.43 -5.19 -12.88
C PHE A 597 10.51 -5.55 -14.05
N GLY A 598 9.30 -6.06 -13.77
CA GLY A 598 8.29 -6.38 -14.78
C GLY A 598 7.82 -5.15 -15.55
N MET A 599 7.53 -4.06 -14.83
CA MET A 599 7.16 -2.77 -15.41
C MET A 599 8.30 -2.15 -16.22
N MET A 600 9.54 -2.21 -15.71
CA MET A 600 10.73 -1.75 -16.43
C MET A 600 10.98 -2.55 -17.72
N ARG A 601 10.80 -3.88 -17.69
CA ARG A 601 10.85 -4.75 -18.87
C ARG A 601 9.75 -4.39 -19.87
N ALA A 602 8.54 -4.10 -19.39
CA ALA A 602 7.42 -3.77 -20.27
C ALA A 602 7.71 -2.50 -21.10
N ILE A 603 8.15 -1.44 -20.43
CA ILE A 603 8.51 -0.15 -21.06
C ILE A 603 9.78 -0.24 -21.91
N GLY A 604 10.69 -1.16 -21.57
CA GLY A 604 11.97 -1.32 -22.28
C GLY A 604 12.85 -0.09 -22.18
N LEU A 605 12.91 0.53 -21.00
CA LEU A 605 13.79 1.65 -20.72
C LEU A 605 15.20 1.16 -20.41
N ASP A 606 16.21 1.84 -20.97
CA ASP A 606 17.60 1.73 -20.55
C ASP A 606 18.02 2.98 -19.74
N PRO A 607 18.00 2.93 -18.39
CA PRO A 607 18.38 4.06 -17.55
C PRO A 607 19.84 4.52 -17.70
N LEU A 608 20.72 3.71 -18.30
CA LEU A 608 22.14 4.07 -18.51
C LEU A 608 22.32 4.97 -19.73
N THR A 609 21.39 4.92 -20.69
CA THR A 609 21.53 5.62 -21.98
C THR A 609 20.43 6.62 -22.26
N GLU A 610 19.27 6.50 -21.59
CA GLU A 610 18.15 7.42 -21.70
C GLU A 610 18.20 8.50 -20.60
N THR A 611 18.02 9.76 -21.00
CA THR A 611 17.84 10.91 -20.12
C THR A 611 16.71 11.75 -20.69
N ALA A 612 15.82 12.25 -19.83
CA ALA A 612 14.69 13.07 -20.27
C ALA A 612 15.20 14.29 -21.07
N PRO A 613 14.52 14.65 -22.16
CA PRO A 613 14.94 15.73 -23.06
C PRO A 613 14.88 17.14 -22.45
#